data_AF-A0A515L966-F1
#
_entry.id   AF-A0A515L966-F1
#
_cell.length_a   1.000
_cell.length_b   1.000
_cell.length_c   1.000
_cell.angle_alpha   90.00
_cell.angle_beta   90.00
_cell.angle_gamma   90.00
#
_symmetry.space_group_name_H-M   'P 1'
#
loop_
_entity.id
_entity.type
_entity.pdbx_description
1 polymer ?
#
loop_
_entity_poly.entity_id
_entity_poly.type
_entity_poly.pdbx_seq_one_letter_code
_entity_poly.pdbx_strand_id
1 'polypeptide(L)'
;MTPSTGPAQSGTDALFLRLRDLERHLASAGVNKHDRVHMLINACIGEGIDTGCRIVGVLAALGFNRQHAGITLKAGLKCEPEWPNWGRSGDGRYYAPPEPPVDA
;
A
#
# COMPACT_ATOMS: atom_id res chain seq x y z
N MET A 1 37.48 7.60 -14.45
CA MET A 1 36.17 7.15 -14.97
C MET A 1 36.17 5.64 -15.05
N THR A 2 35.52 4.99 -14.10
CA THR A 2 35.11 3.57 -14.13
C THR A 2 33.75 3.50 -13.42
N PRO A 3 32.82 2.65 -13.90
CA PRO A 3 31.40 2.80 -13.60
C PRO A 3 31.08 2.26 -12.20
N SER A 4 30.40 3.07 -11.39
CA SER A 4 29.71 2.58 -10.20
C SER A 4 28.49 1.79 -10.65
N THR A 5 28.66 0.47 -10.77
CA THR A 5 27.55 -0.47 -10.72
C THR A 5 26.96 -0.41 -9.31
N GLY A 6 26.06 0.54 -9.07
CA GLY A 6 25.16 0.49 -7.92
C GLY A 6 24.34 -0.80 -8.03
N PRO A 7 24.11 -1.54 -6.93
CA PRO A 7 23.44 -2.81 -7.01
C PRO A 7 22.06 -2.58 -7.62
N ALA A 8 21.70 -3.40 -8.60
CA ALA A 8 20.33 -3.52 -9.07
C ALA A 8 19.46 -3.80 -7.86
N GLN A 9 18.86 -2.76 -7.29
CA GLN A 9 17.89 -2.90 -6.23
C GLN A 9 16.71 -3.63 -6.87
N SER A 10 16.55 -4.91 -6.52
CA SER A 10 15.41 -5.71 -6.90
C SER A 10 14.16 -4.85 -6.67
N GLY A 11 13.24 -4.76 -7.65
CA GLY A 11 12.12 -3.81 -7.59
C GLY A 11 11.31 -3.86 -6.28
N THR A 12 11.32 -5.02 -5.62
CA THR A 12 10.78 -5.23 -4.28
C THR A 12 11.43 -4.37 -3.19
N ASP A 13 12.76 -4.25 -3.14
CA ASP A 13 13.46 -3.44 -2.13
C ASP A 13 13.16 -1.95 -2.30
N ALA A 14 13.13 -1.48 -3.56
CA ALA A 14 12.78 -0.10 -3.88
C ALA A 14 11.32 0.23 -3.47
N LEU A 15 10.40 -0.70 -3.73
CA LEU A 15 9.00 -0.60 -3.32
C LEU A 15 8.86 -0.55 -1.79
N PHE A 16 9.54 -1.43 -1.07
CA PHE A 16 9.53 -1.41 0.40
C PHE A 16 10.07 -0.09 0.97
N LEU A 17 11.13 0.46 0.38
CA LEU A 17 11.67 1.76 0.79
C LEU A 17 10.64 2.88 0.57
N ARG A 18 9.94 2.90 -0.58
CA ARG A 18 8.88 3.89 -0.86
C ARG A 18 7.72 3.78 0.12
N LEU A 19 7.23 2.57 0.39
CA LEU A 19 6.13 2.36 1.34
C LEU A 19 6.51 2.75 2.77
N ARG A 20 7.77 2.50 3.17
CA ARG A 20 8.29 2.93 4.47
C ARG A 20 8.43 4.45 4.57
N ASP A 21 8.84 5.11 3.49
CA ASP A 21 8.91 6.57 3.43
C ASP A 21 7.51 7.20 3.55
N LEU A 22 6.55 6.66 2.80
CA LEU A 22 5.13 7.06 2.88
C LEU A 22 4.59 6.89 4.31
N GLU A 23 4.82 5.72 4.92
CA GLU A 23 4.39 5.44 6.30
C GLU A 23 4.94 6.47 7.30
N ARG A 24 6.22 6.81 7.18
CA ARG A 24 6.88 7.81 8.01
C ARG A 24 6.31 9.21 7.77
N HIS A 25 6.08 9.59 6.52
CA HIS A 25 5.47 10.87 6.18
C HIS A 25 4.09 10.99 6.83
N LEU A 26 3.22 10.00 6.65
CA LEU A 26 1.88 9.99 7.23
C LEU A 26 1.91 10.03 8.75
N ALA A 27 2.87 9.34 9.38
CA ALA A 27 3.08 9.39 10.82
C ALA A 27 3.45 10.80 11.30
N SER A 28 4.39 11.45 10.62
CA SER A 28 4.83 12.82 10.93
C SER A 28 3.75 13.86 10.69
N ALA A 29 2.86 13.63 9.72
CA ALA A 29 1.69 14.47 9.46
C ALA A 29 0.55 14.27 10.48
N GLY A 30 0.70 13.36 11.46
CA GLY A 30 -0.31 13.10 12.48
C GLY A 30 -1.51 12.29 11.99
N VAL A 31 -1.41 11.64 10.82
CA VAL A 31 -2.49 10.80 10.29
C VAL A 31 -2.70 9.62 11.25
N ASN A 32 -3.96 9.34 11.58
CA ASN A 32 -4.27 8.26 12.51
C ASN A 32 -3.90 6.89 11.90
N LYS A 33 -3.75 5.88 12.76
CA LYS A 33 -3.28 4.56 12.35
C LYS A 33 -4.21 3.87 11.34
N HIS A 34 -5.52 4.11 11.45
CA HIS A 34 -6.51 3.50 10.56
C HIS A 34 -6.37 4.05 9.13
N ASP A 35 -6.36 5.37 9.00
CA ASP A 35 -6.18 6.06 7.70
C ASP A 35 -4.83 5.74 7.07
N ARG A 36 -3.77 5.64 7.89
CA ARG A 36 -2.45 5.16 7.43
C ARG A 36 -2.50 3.78 6.82
N VAL A 37 -3.19 2.84 7.45
CA VAL A 37 -3.35 1.48 6.92
C VAL A 37 -4.15 1.51 5.61
N HIS A 38 -5.21 2.32 5.50
CA HIS A 38 -5.95 2.50 4.24
C HIS A 38 -5.06 3.02 3.12
N MET A 39 -4.31 4.09 3.36
CA MET A 39 -3.41 4.69 2.36
C MET A 39 -2.31 3.70 1.93
N LEU A 40 -1.72 2.96 2.86
CA LEU A 40 -0.70 1.96 2.55
C LEU A 40 -1.27 0.77 1.76
N ILE A 41 -2.52 0.34 2.01
CA ILE A 41 -3.18 -0.69 1.21
C ILE A 41 -3.39 -0.19 -0.22
N ASN A 42 -3.86 1.05 -0.42
CA ASN A 42 -4.00 1.62 -1.76
C ASN A 42 -2.67 1.71 -2.49
N ALA A 43 -1.61 2.19 -1.80
CA ALA A 43 -0.27 2.25 -2.37
C ALA A 43 0.24 0.84 -2.77
N CYS A 44 -0.01 -0.18 -1.95
CA CYS A 44 0.32 -1.56 -2.31
C CYS A 44 -0.39 -2.00 -3.59
N ILE A 45 -1.70 -1.73 -3.71
CA ILE A 45 -2.50 -2.11 -4.87
C ILE A 45 -2.06 -1.36 -6.13
N GLY A 46 -1.81 -0.05 -6.03
CA GLY A 46 -1.32 0.79 -7.13
C GLY A 46 0.05 0.36 -7.66
N GLU A 47 0.89 -0.19 -6.79
CA GLU A 47 2.22 -0.74 -7.14
C GLU A 47 2.14 -2.21 -7.62
N GLY A 48 0.93 -2.78 -7.77
CA GLY A 48 0.71 -4.14 -8.27
C GLY A 48 0.76 -5.25 -7.22
N ILE A 49 0.83 -4.90 -5.93
CA ILE A 49 0.62 -5.86 -4.83
C ILE A 49 -0.89 -5.98 -4.60
N ASP A 50 -1.54 -6.76 -5.45
CA ASP A 50 -3.00 -6.86 -5.56
C ASP A 50 -3.58 -8.11 -4.88
N THR A 51 -2.81 -8.87 -4.12
CA THR A 51 -3.29 -10.09 -3.42
C THR A 51 -3.24 -9.91 -1.91
N GLY A 52 -4.31 -10.32 -1.23
CA GLY A 52 -4.47 -10.06 0.21
C GLY A 52 -3.33 -10.59 1.07
N CYS A 53 -2.81 -11.80 0.78
CA CYS A 53 -1.67 -12.35 1.50
C CYS A 53 -0.40 -11.51 1.35
N ARG A 54 -0.16 -10.96 0.14
CA ARG A 54 1.00 -10.11 -0.11
C ARG A 54 0.83 -8.73 0.53
N ILE A 55 -0.34 -8.12 0.41
CA ILE A 55 -0.66 -6.83 1.06
C ILE A 55 -0.44 -6.94 2.57
N VAL A 56 -1.04 -7.94 3.21
CA VAL A 56 -0.89 -8.16 4.65
C VAL A 56 0.57 -8.45 5.04
N GLY A 57 1.31 -9.19 4.20
CA GLY A 57 2.73 -9.45 4.41
C GLY A 57 3.58 -8.18 4.38
N VAL A 58 3.32 -7.29 3.42
CA VAL A 58 4.02 -6.00 3.28
C VAL A 58 3.71 -5.09 4.46
N LEU A 59 2.44 -4.93 4.83
CA LEU A 59 2.06 -4.13 6.00
C LEU A 59 2.68 -4.69 7.30
N ALA A 60 2.79 -6.01 7.43
CA ALA A 60 3.45 -6.62 8.59
C ALA A 60 4.95 -6.32 8.65
N ALA A 61 5.63 -6.32 7.51
CA ALA A 61 7.04 -5.93 7.43
C ALA A 61 7.26 -4.43 7.75
N LEU A 62 6.25 -3.59 7.56
CA LEU A 62 6.22 -2.19 7.99
C LEU A 62 5.85 -2.01 9.48
N GLY A 63 5.59 -3.09 10.21
CA GLY A 63 5.29 -3.06 11.65
C GLY A 63 3.79 -3.03 12.00
N PHE A 64 2.90 -3.16 11.02
CA PHE A 64 1.46 -3.28 11.30
C PHE A 64 1.07 -4.71 11.71
N ASN A 65 0.05 -4.83 12.54
CA ASN A 65 -0.46 -6.14 12.93
C ASN A 65 -1.16 -6.81 11.73
N ARG A 66 -0.82 -8.06 11.42
CA ARG A 66 -1.40 -8.84 10.30
C ARG A 66 -2.91 -8.97 10.38
N GLN A 67 -3.44 -9.24 11.57
CA GLN A 67 -4.88 -9.36 11.79
C GLN A 67 -5.57 -8.02 11.57
N HIS A 68 -4.99 -6.93 12.09
CA HIS A 68 -5.52 -5.58 11.85
C HIS A 68 -5.52 -5.24 10.36
N ALA A 69 -4.40 -5.44 9.66
CA ALA A 69 -4.30 -5.23 8.22
C ALA A 69 -5.31 -6.07 7.43
N GLY A 70 -5.50 -7.35 7.79
CA GLY A 70 -6.46 -8.23 7.13
C GLY A 70 -7.91 -7.85 7.38
N ILE A 71 -8.26 -7.38 8.59
CA ILE A 71 -9.59 -6.85 8.91
C ILE A 71 -9.83 -5.56 8.12
N THR A 72 -8.87 -4.64 8.12
CA THR A 72 -8.97 -3.37 7.38
C THR A 72 -9.10 -3.62 5.88
N LEU A 73 -8.32 -4.55 5.32
CA LEU A 73 -8.41 -4.96 3.92
C LEU A 73 -9.82 -5.43 3.53
N LYS A 74 -10.50 -6.14 4.43
CA LYS A 74 -11.87 -6.59 4.22
C LYS A 74 -12.88 -5.46 4.42
N ALA A 75 -12.65 -4.58 5.39
CA ALA A 75 -13.53 -3.47 5.72
C ALA A 75 -13.60 -2.40 4.62
N GLY A 76 -12.48 -2.15 3.92
CA GLY A 76 -12.40 -1.21 2.79
C GLY A 76 -12.91 -1.76 1.45
N LEU A 77 -13.48 -2.97 1.42
CA LEU A 77 -14.06 -3.54 0.20
C LEU A 77 -15.37 -2.84 -0.17
N LYS A 78 -15.47 -2.37 -1.41
CA LYS A 78 -16.68 -1.76 -1.99
C LYS A 78 -17.01 -2.38 -3.35
N CYS A 79 -18.30 -2.40 -3.71
CA CYS A 79 -18.76 -2.86 -5.02
C CYS A 79 -18.41 -1.84 -6.11
N GLU A 80 -18.62 -0.57 -5.82
CA GLU A 80 -18.17 0.59 -6.59
C GLU A 80 -17.13 1.32 -5.74
N PRO A 81 -15.84 1.00 -5.88
CA PRO A 81 -14.82 1.58 -5.01
C PRO A 81 -14.45 3.00 -5.42
N GLU A 82 -14.44 3.89 -4.42
CA GLU A 82 -13.89 5.25 -4.46
C GLU A 82 -12.68 5.34 -3.52
N TRP A 83 -11.65 6.11 -3.85
CA TRP A 83 -10.48 6.25 -2.99
C TRP A 83 -10.90 6.84 -1.63
N PRO A 84 -10.41 6.31 -0.49
CA PRO A 84 -9.35 5.32 -0.31
C PRO A 84 -9.86 3.87 -0.16
N ASN A 85 -11.06 3.54 -0.63
CA ASN A 85 -11.57 2.17 -0.65
C ASN A 85 -11.18 1.45 -1.95
N TRP A 86 -11.27 0.12 -1.95
CA TRP A 86 -10.88 -0.73 -3.08
C TRP A 86 -11.94 -1.78 -3.39
N GLY A 87 -11.89 -2.30 -4.61
CA GLY A 87 -12.71 -3.41 -5.05
C GLY A 87 -11.93 -4.72 -5.05
N ARG A 88 -12.65 -5.81 -5.32
CA ARG A 88 -12.06 -7.13 -5.57
C ARG A 88 -12.64 -7.71 -6.84
N SER A 89 -11.77 -8.11 -7.76
CA SER A 89 -12.14 -8.76 -9.01
C SER A 89 -12.52 -10.23 -8.78
N GLY A 90 -13.21 -10.84 -9.76
CA GLY A 90 -13.61 -12.25 -9.70
C GLY A 90 -12.44 -13.23 -9.54
N ASP A 91 -11.24 -12.88 -10.01
CA ASP A 91 -9.99 -13.64 -9.82
C ASP A 91 -9.44 -13.56 -8.38
N GLY A 92 -10.05 -12.73 -7.52
CA GLY A 92 -9.67 -12.57 -6.13
C GLY A 92 -8.61 -11.50 -5.87
N ARG A 93 -8.12 -10.82 -6.92
CA ARG A 93 -7.22 -9.65 -6.86
C ARG A 93 -7.96 -8.38 -6.45
N TYR A 94 -7.28 -7.54 -5.69
CA TYR A 94 -7.76 -6.24 -5.24
C TYR A 94 -7.37 -5.17 -6.26
N TYR A 95 -8.26 -4.19 -6.47
CA TYR A 95 -7.98 -3.04 -7.33
C TYR A 95 -8.43 -1.77 -6.63
N ALA A 96 -7.62 -0.73 -6.71
CA ALA A 96 -7.91 0.57 -6.13
C ALA A 96 -8.19 1.56 -7.28
N PRO A 97 -9.21 2.43 -7.16
CA PRO A 97 -9.35 3.56 -8.06
C PRO A 97 -8.12 4.48 -7.93
N PRO A 98 -7.79 5.26 -8.97
CA PRO A 98 -6.72 6.24 -8.87
C PRO A 98 -7.00 7.22 -7.73
N GLU A 99 -5.94 7.65 -7.05
CA GLU A 99 -6.05 8.74 -6.07
C GLU A 99 -6.63 9.98 -6.77
N PRO A 100 -7.65 10.63 -6.18
CA PRO A 100 -8.18 11.86 -6.76
C PRO A 100 -7.05 12.89 -6.87
N PRO A 101 -7.00 13.66 -7.96
CA PRO A 101 -6.04 14.76 -8.05
C PRO A 101 -6.31 15.71 -6.87
N VAL A 102 -5.26 16.01 -6.09
CA VAL A 102 -5.33 17.07 -5.10
C VAL A 102 -5.42 18.38 -5.89
N ASP A 103 -6.62 18.92 -6.09
CA ASP A 103 -6.77 20.29 -6.59
C ASP A 103 -6.09 21.20 -5.56
N ALA A 104 -5.01 21.84 -6.00
CA ALA A 104 -4.13 22.71 -5.22
C ALA A 104 -4.77 24.06 -4.89
#